data_AF-A0A6G3ZD54-F1
#
_entry.id   AF-A0A6G3ZD54-F1
#
_cell.length_a   1.000
_cell.length_b   1.000
_cell.length_c   1.000
_cell.angle_alpha   90.00
_cell.angle_beta   90.00
_cell.angle_gamma   90.00
#
_symmetry.space_group_name_H-M   'P 1'
#
loop_
_entity.id
_entity.type
_entity.pdbx_description
1 polymer ?
#
loop_
_entity_poly.entity_id
_entity_poly.type
_entity_poly.pdbx_seq_one_letter_code
_entity_poly.pdbx_strand_id
1 'polypeptide(L)'
;TAGNQYIDVRAPWALFKTDKAEAAVVIRTCINLIRLYAIASAPFIPHTAQSLYDALQLTDTERRHTITEAADLNILAAGRPFEVPAPLFQKLDDDRVAELKAQYGGE
;
A
#
# COMPACT_ATOMS: atom_id res chain seq x y z
N THR A 1 7.26 -8.60 -2.77
CA THR A 1 8.40 -9.17 -2.00
C THR A 1 9.46 -8.14 -1.66
N ALA A 2 9.86 -7.22 -2.56
CA ALA A 2 10.87 -6.19 -2.24
C ALA A 2 10.46 -5.20 -1.12
N GLY A 3 9.23 -4.66 -1.13
CA GLY A 3 8.76 -3.73 -0.09
C GLY A 3 8.68 -4.34 1.32
N ASN A 4 8.10 -5.53 1.45
CA ASN A 4 8.04 -6.25 2.74
C ASN A 4 9.43 -6.61 3.25
N GLN A 5 10.30 -7.11 2.37
CA GLN A 5 11.68 -7.41 2.75
C GLN A 5 12.44 -6.16 3.18
N TYR A 6 12.20 -5.01 2.55
CA TYR A 6 12.81 -3.75 2.96
C TYR A 6 12.40 -3.35 4.39
N ILE A 7 11.11 -3.33 4.70
CA ILE A 7 10.66 -2.95 6.05
C ILE A 7 11.14 -3.94 7.11
N ASP A 8 11.19 -5.24 6.78
CA ASP A 8 11.68 -6.28 7.69
C ASP A 8 13.17 -6.14 7.98
N VAL A 9 14.00 -5.96 6.94
CA VAL A 9 15.46 -5.79 7.07
C VAL A 9 15.80 -4.50 7.80
N ARG A 10 15.07 -3.41 7.50
CA ARG A 10 15.31 -2.11 8.12
C ARG A 10 14.76 -2.02 9.54
N ALA A 11 13.78 -2.85 9.90
CA ALA A 11 13.19 -2.97 11.23
C ALA A 11 12.92 -1.61 11.90
N PRO A 12 12.06 -0.74 11.33
CA PRO A 12 11.86 0.62 11.82
C PRO A 12 11.38 0.69 13.28
N TRP A 13 10.69 -0.34 13.78
CA TRP A 13 10.29 -0.46 15.19
C TRP A 13 11.48 -0.58 16.15
N ALA A 14 12.60 -1.12 15.69
CA ALA A 14 13.85 -1.17 16.44
C ALA A 14 14.61 0.15 16.28
N LEU A 15 14.76 0.64 15.04
CA LEU A 15 15.44 1.91 14.75
C LEU A 15 14.81 3.09 15.48
N PHE A 16 13.49 3.14 15.62
CA PHE A 16 12.80 4.23 16.31
C PHE A 16 13.28 4.43 17.77
N LYS A 17 13.84 3.38 18.39
CA LYS A 17 14.37 3.45 19.75
C LYS A 17 15.77 4.08 19.81
N THR A 18 16.54 4.03 18.72
CA THR A 18 17.95 4.45 18.68
C THR A 18 18.18 5.64 17.75
N ASP A 19 17.56 5.64 16.58
CA ASP A 19 17.63 6.68 15.56
C ASP A 19 16.25 6.89 14.92
N LYS A 20 15.55 7.91 15.43
CA LYS A 20 14.21 8.28 14.93
C LYS A 20 14.25 8.88 13.54
N ALA A 21 15.34 9.54 13.15
CA ALA A 21 15.45 10.16 11.84
C ALA A 21 15.55 9.06 10.77
N GLU A 22 16.38 8.05 11.02
CA GLU A 22 16.50 6.92 10.10
C GLU A 22 15.21 6.09 10.03
N ALA A 23 14.53 5.86 11.16
CA ALA A 23 13.23 5.22 11.17
C ALA A 23 12.20 6.00 10.32
N ALA A 24 12.21 7.34 10.39
CA ALA A 24 11.32 8.17 9.59
C ALA A 24 11.62 8.08 8.08
N VAL A 25 12.90 7.98 7.68
CA VAL A 25 13.29 7.75 6.28
C VAL A 25 12.71 6.42 5.78
N VAL A 26 12.88 5.34 6.56
CA VAL A 26 12.37 4.00 6.20
C VAL A 26 10.85 4.04 6.01
N ILE A 27 10.10 4.64 6.93
CA ILE A 27 8.65 4.75 6.83
C ILE A 27 8.23 5.58 5.62
N ARG A 28 8.88 6.72 5.37
CA ARG A 28 8.62 7.53 4.17
C ARG A 28 8.86 6.73 2.89
N THR A 29 9.94 5.96 2.82
CA THR A 29 10.23 5.08 1.68
C THR A 29 9.12 4.04 1.50
N CYS A 30 8.67 3.38 2.58
CA CYS A 30 7.55 2.45 2.52
C CYS A 30 6.26 3.09 1.99
N ILE A 31 5.93 4.31 2.44
CA ILE A 31 4.75 5.04 1.97
C ILE A 31 4.84 5.35 0.47
N ASN A 32 6.01 5.75 -0.03
CA ASN A 32 6.20 5.95 -1.47
C ASN A 32 6.15 4.64 -2.27
N LEU A 33 6.61 3.52 -1.70
CA LEU A 33 6.44 2.20 -2.33
C LEU A 33 4.97 1.77 -2.39
N ILE A 34 4.17 2.07 -1.37
CA ILE A 34 2.71 1.82 -1.38
C ILE A 34 2.06 2.60 -2.54
N ARG A 35 2.43 3.87 -2.74
CA ARG A 35 1.98 4.68 -3.88
C ARG A 35 2.30 4.01 -5.22
N LEU A 36 3.56 3.59 -5.39
CA LEU A 36 4.00 2.90 -6.61
C LEU A 36 3.18 1.63 -6.86
N TYR A 37 2.96 0.82 -5.83
CA TYR A 37 2.16 -0.40 -5.97
C TYR A 37 0.69 -0.12 -6.25
N ALA A 38 0.10 0.94 -5.68
CA ALA A 38 -1.26 1.36 -6.00
C ALA A 38 -1.39 1.70 -7.50
N ILE A 39 -0.45 2.49 -8.04
CA ILE A 39 -0.40 2.85 -9.47
C ILE A 39 -0.23 1.62 -10.36
N ALA A 40 0.70 0.73 -10.03
CA ALA A 40 0.93 -0.48 -10.79
C ALA A 40 -0.25 -1.46 -10.74
N SER A 41 -1.01 -1.46 -9.64
CA SER A 41 -2.13 -2.41 -9.43
C SER A 41 -3.48 -1.89 -9.92
N ALA A 42 -3.60 -0.59 -10.23
CA ALA A 42 -4.85 0.04 -10.66
C ALA A 42 -5.55 -0.67 -11.84
N PRO A 43 -4.85 -1.22 -12.86
CA PRO A 43 -5.50 -1.95 -13.95
C PRO A 43 -6.14 -3.29 -13.53
N PHE A 44 -5.75 -3.84 -12.37
CA PHE A 44 -6.17 -5.17 -11.92
C PHE A 44 -7.12 -5.11 -10.72
N ILE A 45 -6.85 -4.21 -9.76
CA ILE A 45 -7.63 -4.02 -8.53
C ILE A 45 -7.97 -2.53 -8.34
N PRO A 46 -8.77 -1.94 -9.24
CA PRO A 46 -9.01 -0.49 -9.28
C PRO A 46 -9.62 0.04 -7.98
N HIS A 47 -10.48 -0.74 -7.32
CA HIS A 47 -11.12 -0.31 -6.08
C HIS A 47 -10.13 -0.20 -4.92
N THR A 48 -9.27 -1.21 -4.75
CA THR A 48 -8.21 -1.18 -3.73
C THR A 48 -7.17 -0.10 -4.02
N ALA A 49 -6.80 0.10 -5.29
CA ALA A 49 -5.90 1.18 -5.70
C ALA A 49 -6.50 2.55 -5.36
N GLN A 50 -7.80 2.74 -5.61
CA GLN A 50 -8.52 3.95 -5.24
C GLN A 50 -8.51 4.20 -3.73
N SER A 51 -8.78 3.17 -2.90
CA SER A 51 -8.69 3.30 -1.44
C SER A 51 -7.30 3.73 -0.97
N LEU A 52 -6.24 3.21 -1.61
CA LEU A 52 -4.86 3.63 -1.34
C LEU A 52 -4.59 5.07 -1.77
N TYR A 53 -5.09 5.49 -2.92
CA TYR A 53 -4.94 6.88 -3.38
C TYR A 53 -5.62 7.87 -2.44
N ASP A 54 -6.79 7.52 -1.94
CA ASP A 54 -7.56 8.33 -0.99
C ASP A 54 -6.84 8.40 0.36
N ALA A 55 -6.38 7.25 0.87
CA ALA A 55 -5.58 7.18 2.10
C ALA A 55 -4.30 8.01 2.01
N LEU A 56 -3.60 7.98 0.87
CA LEU A 56 -2.39 8.77 0.63
C LEU A 56 -2.66 10.22 0.24
N GLN A 57 -3.93 10.63 0.15
CA GLN A 57 -4.37 11.97 -0.26
C GLN A 57 -3.67 12.41 -1.56
N LEU A 58 -3.66 11.53 -2.56
CA LEU A 58 -3.05 11.82 -3.85
C LEU A 58 -3.90 12.82 -4.63
N THR A 59 -3.22 13.79 -5.23
CA THR A 59 -3.82 14.69 -6.21
C THR A 59 -4.19 13.95 -7.48
N ASP A 60 -5.08 14.54 -8.26
CA ASP A 60 -5.47 14.08 -9.59
C ASP A 60 -4.27 13.81 -10.51
N THR A 61 -3.25 14.67 -10.46
CA THR A 61 -2.02 14.49 -11.24
C THR A 61 -1.28 13.25 -10.76
N GLU A 62 -1.05 13.11 -9.46
CA GLU A 62 -0.27 12.00 -8.88
C GLU A 62 -0.93 10.63 -9.09
N ARG A 63 -2.26 10.58 -9.17
CA ARG A 63 -3.06 9.38 -9.47
C ARG A 63 -2.90 8.91 -10.92
N ARG A 64 -2.56 9.83 -11.83
CA ARG A 64 -2.38 9.57 -13.26
C ARG A 64 -0.93 9.36 -13.66
N HIS A 65 0.01 9.35 -12.69
CA HIS A 65 1.41 9.04 -12.99
C HIS A 65 1.52 7.65 -13.63
N THR A 66 2.38 7.56 -14.63
CA THR A 66 2.86 6.29 -15.17
C THR A 66 3.69 5.55 -14.12
N ILE A 67 3.93 4.25 -14.33
CA ILE A 67 4.79 3.44 -13.46
C ILE A 67 6.20 4.05 -13.36
N THR A 68 6.71 4.62 -14.45
CA THR A 68 8.03 5.28 -14.47
C THR A 68 8.06 6.52 -13.59
N GLU A 69 7.03 7.38 -13.67
CA GLU A 69 6.91 8.56 -12.80
C GLU A 69 6.59 8.18 -11.34
N ALA A 70 5.98 7.01 -11.13
CA ALA A 70 5.72 6.46 -9.81
C ALA A 70 6.98 5.91 -9.12
N ALA A 71 8.02 5.59 -9.89
CA ALA A 71 9.29 5.08 -9.38
C ALA A 71 10.13 6.14 -8.65
N ASP A 72 9.80 7.43 -8.82
CA ASP A 72 10.35 8.48 -7.96
C ASP A 72 9.75 8.39 -6.55
N LEU A 73 10.55 7.86 -5.61
CA LEU A 73 10.17 7.71 -4.21
C LEU A 73 10.29 9.01 -3.41
N ASN A 74 10.43 10.15 -4.08
CA ASN A 74 10.44 11.46 -3.43
C ASN A 74 9.15 12.26 -3.55
N ILE A 75 8.19 11.82 -4.37
CA ILE A 75 6.93 12.53 -4.61
C ILE A 75 6.15 12.76 -3.31
N LEU A 76 6.07 11.77 -2.43
CA LEU A 76 5.50 11.96 -1.09
C LEU A 76 6.60 12.46 -0.15
N ALA A 77 6.71 13.78 -0.08
CA ALA A 77 7.65 14.50 0.77
C ALA A 77 7.31 14.37 2.27
N ALA A 78 8.31 14.63 3.11
CA ALA A 78 8.12 14.63 4.56
C ALA A 78 7.08 15.68 5.00
N GLY A 79 6.30 15.35 6.03
CA GLY A 79 5.24 16.22 6.56
C GLY A 79 3.92 16.16 5.81
N ARG A 80 3.85 15.41 4.70
CA ARG A 80 2.58 15.20 3.98
C ARG A 80 1.61 14.36 4.83
N PRO A 81 0.36 14.82 5.03
CA PRO A 81 -0.64 14.03 5.73
C PRO A 81 -1.06 12.81 4.91
N PHE A 82 -1.44 11.77 5.61
CA PHE A 82 -2.08 10.58 5.06
C PHE A 82 -2.99 9.97 6.13
N GLU A 83 -3.91 9.13 5.70
CA GLU A 83 -4.80 8.36 6.56
C GLU A 83 -4.37 6.90 6.57
N VAL A 84 -4.63 6.21 7.68
CA VAL A 84 -4.39 4.77 7.78
C VAL A 84 -5.66 4.06 7.30
N PRO A 85 -5.64 3.36 6.15
CA PRO A 85 -6.81 2.67 5.65
C PRO A 85 -7.12 1.44 6.52
N ALA A 86 -8.38 0.99 6.48
CA ALA A 86 -8.75 -0.33 6.96
C ALA A 86 -8.00 -1.43 6.18
N PRO A 87 -7.92 -2.68 6.69
CA PRO A 87 -7.33 -3.79 5.96
C PRO A 87 -7.88 -3.92 4.55
N LEU A 88 -7.00 -3.83 3.55
CA LEU A 88 -7.38 -3.75 2.13
C LEU A 88 -8.01 -5.03 1.58
N PHE A 89 -7.68 -6.17 2.18
CA PHE A 89 -8.17 -7.47 1.77
C PHE A 89 -8.73 -8.19 2.99
N GLN A 90 -9.97 -8.64 2.87
CA GLN A 90 -10.56 -9.55 3.85
C GLN A 90 -10.08 -10.96 3.55
N LYS A 91 -9.82 -11.73 4.61
CA LYS A 91 -9.52 -13.14 4.47
C LYS A 91 -10.76 -13.87 3.96
N LEU A 92 -10.58 -14.75 2.98
CA LEU A 92 -11.60 -15.71 2.59
C LEU A 92 -11.38 -16.99 3.41
N ASP A 93 -12.27 -17.24 4.37
CA ASP A 93 -12.22 -18.46 5.20
C ASP A 93 -13.00 -19.61 4.56
N ASP A 94 -12.79 -20.81 5.09
CA ASP A 94 -13.34 -22.04 4.52
C ASP A 94 -14.87 -22.04 4.52
N ASP A 95 -15.48 -21.45 5.55
CA ASP A 95 -16.93 -21.28 5.67
C ASP A 95 -17.47 -20.39 4.55
N ARG A 96 -16.82 -19.24 4.30
CA ARG A 96 -17.20 -18.33 3.22
C ARG A 96 -16.99 -18.95 1.85
N VAL A 97 -15.94 -19.75 1.66
CA VAL A 97 -15.74 -20.53 0.43
C VAL A 97 -16.88 -21.52 0.23
N ALA A 98 -17.26 -22.27 1.27
CA ALA A 98 -18.32 -23.26 1.21
C ALA A 98 -19.68 -22.63 0.88
N GLU A 99 -20.00 -21.49 1.51
CA GLU A 99 -21.22 -20.72 1.24
C GLU A 99 -21.30 -20.28 -0.22
N LEU A 100 -20.22 -19.66 -0.75
CA LEU A 100 -20.17 -19.19 -2.13
C LEU A 100 -20.28 -20.34 -3.14
N LYS A 101 -19.66 -21.49 -2.84
CA LYS A 101 -19.79 -22.70 -3.68
C LYS A 101 -21.21 -23.25 -3.68
N ALA A 102 -21.88 -23.31 -2.53
CA ALA A 102 -23.27 -23.77 -2.46
C ALA A 102 -24.21 -22.82 -3.22
N GLN A 103 -23.96 -21.51 -3.15
CA GLN A 103 -24.81 -20.52 -3.79
C GLN A 103 -24.62 -20.42 -5.32
N TYR A 104 -23.38 -20.56 -5.80
CA TYR A 104 -23.02 -20.25 -7.19
C TYR A 104 -22.32 -21.39 -7.94
N GLY A 105 -22.07 -22.53 -7.30
CA GLY A 105 -21.31 -23.63 -7.88
C GLY A 105 -22.01 -24.33 -9.05
N GLY A 106 -23.34 -24.26 -9.11
CA GLY A 106 -24.14 -25.10 -10.00
C GLY A 106 -24.04 -26.58 -9.61
N GLU A 107 -25.11 -27.35 -9.82
CA GLU A 107 -24.98 -28.82 -9.85
C GLU A 107 -24.36 -29.26 -11.18
#